data_AF-R7GBE9-F1
#
_entry.id   AF-R7GBE9-F1
#
_cell.length_a   1.000
_cell.length_b   1.000
_cell.length_c   1.000
_cell.angle_alpha   90.00
_cell.angle_beta   90.00
_cell.angle_gamma   90.00
#
_symmetry.space_group_name_H-M   'P 1'
#
loop_
_entity.id
_entity.type
_entity.pdbx_description
1 polymer ?
#
loop_
_entity_poly.entity_id
_entity_poly.type
_entity_poly.pdbx_seq_one_letter_code
_entity_poly.pdbx_strand_id
1 'polypeptide(L)'
;MNRDDAYYQAFADCTNGRLVTYGIKHDSDYRAMDIQIQTDGSQFTLLHHEKSYTIKTNLVAMYNIYNLLGAIAGMCEAGIAIEDMLPYLASIKQIEGRMERIDEGQLFNVIVDFAHTPDGLEKVFEYAKDITKEGHSIIAVFGSAGKRDTKKRKVFGEIASKYCDSIILTEDDPRDEDAREIANEIKEGIKDTKNIFIEDRYNAIRQAIESAGAYDTVLILGKGDEVFMYREFGREPWLGDHNVARECIRRYCLDNHEENN
;
A
#
# COMPACT_ATOMS: atom_id res chain seq x y z
N MET A 1 -12.39 2.20 16.96
CA MET A 1 -12.10 0.78 16.65
C MET A 1 -13.04 0.30 15.57
N ASN A 2 -12.54 -0.44 14.58
CA ASN A 2 -13.37 -1.00 13.52
C ASN A 2 -14.23 -2.14 14.09
N ARG A 3 -15.56 -1.98 14.09
CA ARG A 3 -16.49 -3.01 14.60
C ARG A 3 -16.69 -4.17 13.64
N ASP A 4 -16.31 -4.01 12.38
CA ASP A 4 -16.40 -5.06 11.36
C ASP A 4 -15.15 -5.95 11.31
N ASP A 5 -14.13 -5.65 12.12
CA ASP A 5 -12.93 -6.46 12.25
C ASP A 5 -13.21 -7.70 13.13
N ALA A 6 -12.74 -8.87 12.70
CA ALA A 6 -12.94 -10.14 13.41
C ALA A 6 -12.32 -10.13 14.82
N TYR A 7 -11.30 -9.30 15.06
CA TYR A 7 -10.63 -9.16 16.35
C TYR A 7 -11.24 -8.08 17.24
N TYR A 8 -12.29 -7.37 16.79
CA TYR A 8 -12.92 -6.29 17.55
C TYR A 8 -13.21 -6.68 19.00
N GLN A 9 -13.87 -7.82 19.21
CA GLN A 9 -14.28 -8.25 20.55
C GLN A 9 -13.08 -8.50 21.46
N ALA A 10 -12.04 -9.17 20.94
CA ALA A 10 -10.83 -9.46 21.70
C ALA A 10 -10.14 -8.18 22.20
N PHE A 11 -10.09 -7.13 21.38
CA PHE A 11 -9.51 -5.85 21.79
C PHE A 11 -10.45 -5.04 22.70
N ALA A 12 -11.76 -5.08 22.46
CA ALA A 12 -12.74 -4.40 23.30
C ALA A 12 -12.70 -4.92 24.74
N ASP A 13 -12.54 -6.24 24.92
CA ASP A 13 -12.45 -6.89 26.23
C ASP A 13 -11.15 -6.53 26.99
N CYS A 14 -10.12 -6.03 26.29
CA CYS A 14 -8.83 -5.65 26.89
C CYS A 14 -8.79 -4.21 27.43
N THR A 15 -9.86 -3.43 27.32
CA THR A 15 -9.87 -2.02 27.76
C THR A 15 -11.06 -1.70 28.65
N ASN A 16 -10.81 -0.87 29.66
CA ASN A 16 -11.85 -0.25 30.47
C ASN A 16 -12.13 1.22 30.07
N GLY A 17 -11.46 1.70 29.01
CA GLY A 17 -11.63 3.06 28.50
C GLY A 17 -12.92 3.23 27.70
N ARG A 18 -13.27 4.49 27.39
CA ARG A 18 -14.37 4.79 26.47
C ARG A 18 -14.04 4.23 25.08
N LEU A 19 -14.86 3.30 24.62
CA LEU A 19 -14.77 2.74 23.28
C LEU A 19 -15.53 3.64 22.31
N VAL A 20 -14.88 3.93 21.18
CA VAL A 20 -15.48 4.64 20.05
C VAL A 20 -15.34 3.74 18.84
N THR A 21 -16.44 3.45 18.17
CA THR A 21 -16.55 2.44 17.12
C THR A 21 -16.86 3.05 15.76
N TYR A 22 -16.33 2.44 14.71
CA TYR A 22 -16.69 2.77 13.35
C TYR A 22 -16.88 1.49 12.53
N GLY A 23 -17.69 1.57 11.48
CA GLY A 23 -17.97 0.40 10.65
C GLY A 23 -18.99 0.67 9.54
N ILE A 24 -19.30 -0.40 8.80
CA ILE A 24 -20.23 -0.39 7.67
C ILE A 24 -21.31 -1.46 7.92
N LYS A 25 -20.87 -2.69 8.21
CA LYS A 25 -21.75 -3.87 8.33
C LYS A 25 -22.49 -3.87 9.65
N HIS A 26 -21.77 -3.67 10.76
CA HIS A 26 -22.35 -3.64 12.10
C HIS A 26 -22.69 -2.21 12.53
N ASP A 27 -23.70 -2.08 13.38
CA ASP A 27 -24.06 -0.82 14.03
C ASP A 27 -22.83 -0.21 14.71
N SER A 28 -22.57 1.09 14.63
CA SER A 28 -21.33 1.71 15.15
C SER A 28 -21.54 3.18 15.44
N ASP A 29 -20.75 3.78 16.34
CA ASP A 29 -20.84 5.21 16.68
C ASP A 29 -20.65 6.11 15.44
N TYR A 30 -19.82 5.66 14.50
CA TYR A 30 -19.62 6.25 13.19
C TYR A 30 -19.86 5.19 12.11
N ARG A 31 -21.01 5.23 11.45
CA ARG A 31 -21.39 4.19 10.48
C ARG A 31 -21.57 4.74 9.07
N ALA A 32 -20.95 4.11 8.08
CA ALA A 32 -21.25 4.41 6.67
C ALA A 32 -22.40 3.55 6.14
N MET A 33 -23.30 4.18 5.38
CA MET A 33 -24.42 3.58 4.68
C MET A 33 -24.50 4.10 3.24
N ASP A 34 -25.28 3.44 2.39
CA ASP A 34 -25.56 3.86 1.01
C ASP A 34 -24.29 4.15 0.18
N ILE A 35 -23.29 3.28 0.35
CA ILE A 35 -21.97 3.47 -0.23
C ILE A 35 -22.02 3.25 -1.74
N GLN A 36 -21.54 4.24 -2.48
CA GLN A 36 -21.34 4.22 -3.92
C GLN A 36 -19.87 4.48 -4.21
N ILE A 37 -19.16 3.46 -4.70
CA ILE A 37 -17.76 3.57 -5.12
C ILE A 37 -17.74 3.78 -6.63
N GLN A 38 -17.02 4.81 -7.07
CA GLN A 38 -16.79 5.16 -8.47
C GLN A 38 -15.29 5.15 -8.77
N THR A 39 -14.93 5.37 -10.03
CA THR A 39 -13.53 5.32 -10.51
C THR A 39 -12.68 6.50 -10.03
N ASP A 40 -13.31 7.63 -9.70
CA ASP A 40 -12.67 8.90 -9.33
C ASP A 40 -13.04 9.36 -7.90
N GLY A 41 -13.78 8.53 -7.16
CA GLY A 41 -14.16 8.82 -5.79
C GLY A 41 -15.29 7.94 -5.28
N SER A 42 -15.77 8.24 -4.08
CA SER A 42 -16.87 7.55 -3.44
C SER A 42 -17.83 8.54 -2.78
N GLN A 43 -19.09 8.13 -2.67
CA GLN A 43 -20.11 8.85 -1.90
C GLN A 43 -20.80 7.88 -0.93
N PHE A 44 -21.07 8.34 0.29
CA PHE A 44 -21.81 7.56 1.28
C PHE A 44 -22.49 8.46 2.31
N THR A 45 -23.44 7.89 3.06
CA THR A 45 -24.06 8.54 4.22
C THR A 45 -23.33 8.13 5.48
N LEU A 46 -22.75 9.09 6.22
CA LEU A 46 -22.22 8.87 7.56
C LEU A 46 -23.32 9.12 8.59
N LEU A 47 -23.62 8.11 9.39
CA LEU A 47 -24.44 8.21 10.58
C LEU A 47 -23.55 8.41 11.80
N HIS A 48 -23.86 9.43 12.60
CA HIS A 48 -23.22 9.68 13.88
C HIS A 48 -24.24 10.30 14.85
N HIS A 49 -24.47 9.60 15.98
CA HIS A 49 -25.60 9.89 16.88
C HIS A 49 -26.93 9.95 16.11
N GLU A 50 -27.76 10.97 16.35
CA GLU A 50 -29.04 11.18 15.65
C GLU A 50 -28.90 12.00 14.35
N LYS A 51 -27.67 12.21 13.87
CA LYS A 51 -27.39 12.99 12.67
C LYS A 51 -26.90 12.11 11.53
N SER A 52 -27.20 12.55 10.31
CA SER A 52 -26.69 11.97 9.07
C SER A 52 -25.98 13.03 8.24
N TYR A 53 -24.89 12.62 7.59
CA TYR A 53 -24.04 13.49 6.79
C TYR A 53 -23.77 12.82 5.44
N THR A 54 -23.97 13.55 4.34
CA THR A 54 -23.53 13.07 3.03
C THR A 54 -22.04 13.34 2.87
N ILE A 55 -21.25 12.27 2.79
CA ILE A 55 -19.82 12.34 2.56
C ILE A 55 -19.55 12.11 1.08
N LYS A 56 -18.79 13.04 0.49
CA LYS A 56 -18.18 12.87 -0.83
C LYS A 56 -16.67 12.86 -0.65
N THR A 57 -16.00 11.91 -1.27
CA THR A 57 -14.55 11.79 -1.21
C THR A 57 -13.96 11.37 -2.54
N ASN A 58 -12.73 11.80 -2.82
CA ASN A 58 -11.92 11.31 -3.93
C ASN A 58 -11.23 9.98 -3.60
N LEU A 59 -11.42 9.43 -2.39
CA LEU A 59 -10.93 8.11 -2.05
C LEU A 59 -11.77 7.02 -2.74
N VAL A 60 -11.07 6.05 -3.33
CA VAL A 60 -11.65 4.89 -4.01
C VAL A 60 -11.46 3.61 -3.18
N ALA A 61 -12.25 2.57 -3.47
CA ALA A 61 -12.24 1.28 -2.79
C ALA A 61 -12.78 1.25 -1.36
N MET A 62 -13.33 0.09 -0.98
CA MET A 62 -14.07 -0.10 0.27
C MET A 62 -13.20 0.08 1.53
N TYR A 63 -11.94 -0.37 1.49
CA TYR A 63 -11.03 -0.24 2.64
C TYR A 63 -10.72 1.23 2.97
N ASN A 64 -10.70 2.12 1.97
CA ASN A 64 -10.49 3.55 2.21
C ASN A 64 -11.70 4.21 2.89
N ILE A 65 -12.91 3.67 2.72
CA ILE A 65 -14.08 4.11 3.49
C ILE A 65 -13.90 3.79 4.97
N TYR A 66 -13.41 2.59 5.31
CA TYR A 66 -13.06 2.26 6.70
C TYR A 66 -11.99 3.19 7.26
N ASN A 67 -10.94 3.46 6.50
CA ASN A 67 -9.87 4.37 6.91
C ASN A 67 -10.40 5.79 7.16
N LEU A 68 -11.24 6.29 6.25
CA LEU A 68 -11.85 7.61 6.37
C LEU A 68 -12.77 7.69 7.59
N LEU A 69 -13.59 6.68 7.85
CA LEU A 69 -14.41 6.60 9.06
C LEU A 69 -13.56 6.63 10.34
N GLY A 70 -12.46 5.87 10.36
CA GLY A 70 -11.52 5.88 11.48
C GLY A 70 -10.90 7.26 11.72
N ALA A 71 -10.51 7.96 10.63
CA ALA A 71 -9.97 9.31 10.69
C ALA A 71 -11.01 10.33 11.18
N ILE A 72 -12.24 10.30 10.64
CA ILE A 72 -13.34 11.17 11.08
C ILE A 72 -13.64 10.94 12.55
N ALA A 73 -13.75 9.69 13.01
CA ALA A 73 -13.99 9.36 14.40
C ALA A 73 -12.87 9.91 15.30
N GLY A 74 -11.60 9.72 14.92
CA GLY A 74 -10.46 10.25 15.67
C GLY A 74 -10.46 11.78 15.76
N MET A 75 -10.78 12.48 14.67
CA MET A 75 -10.88 13.95 14.65
C MET A 75 -12.05 14.47 15.50
N CYS A 76 -13.20 13.80 15.45
CA CYS A 76 -14.35 14.15 16.29
C CYS A 76 -14.04 14.02 17.77
N GLU A 77 -13.41 12.93 18.18
CA GLU A 77 -13.00 12.70 19.57
C GLU A 77 -11.87 13.63 20.01
N ALA A 78 -11.15 14.25 19.07
CA ALA A 78 -10.22 15.35 19.33
C ALA A 78 -10.90 16.75 19.38
N GLY A 79 -12.22 16.82 19.20
CA GLY A 79 -13.01 18.05 19.34
C GLY A 79 -13.32 18.79 18.03
N ILE A 80 -13.07 18.19 16.86
CA ILE A 80 -13.37 18.79 15.55
C ILE A 80 -14.77 18.35 15.08
N ALA A 81 -15.65 19.27 14.72
CA ALA A 81 -16.99 18.90 14.25
C ALA A 81 -16.95 18.27 12.85
N ILE A 82 -17.86 17.32 12.57
CA ILE A 82 -17.96 16.67 11.25
C ILE A 82 -18.21 17.72 10.17
N GLU A 83 -19.08 18.68 10.46
CA GLU A 83 -19.45 19.78 9.59
C GLU A 83 -18.23 20.59 9.10
N ASP A 84 -17.21 20.76 9.96
CA ASP A 84 -15.98 21.47 9.63
C ASP A 84 -15.06 20.67 8.69
N MET A 85 -15.18 19.34 8.70
CA MET A 85 -14.37 18.45 7.86
C MET A 85 -14.95 18.32 6.44
N LEU A 86 -16.27 18.39 6.28
CA LEU A 86 -16.98 18.11 5.01
C LEU A 86 -16.36 18.76 3.77
N PRO A 87 -15.95 20.05 3.79
CA PRO A 87 -15.38 20.71 2.60
C PRO A 87 -14.07 20.09 2.12
N TYR A 88 -13.33 19.40 3.01
CA TYR A 88 -12.01 18.86 2.73
C TYR A 88 -12.03 17.39 2.31
N LEU A 89 -13.11 16.66 2.64
CA LEU A 89 -13.18 15.21 2.39
C LEU A 89 -13.23 14.87 0.89
N ALA A 90 -13.70 15.82 0.07
CA ALA A 90 -13.82 15.67 -1.39
C ALA A 90 -12.47 15.70 -2.13
N SER A 91 -11.41 16.20 -1.50
CA SER A 91 -10.10 16.43 -2.13
C SER A 91 -8.95 16.07 -1.20
N ILE A 92 -9.09 14.94 -0.50
CA ILE A 92 -8.05 14.37 0.35
C ILE A 92 -6.85 14.07 -0.55
N LYS A 93 -5.73 14.76 -0.30
CA LYS A 93 -4.50 14.50 -1.05
C LYS A 93 -4.12 13.04 -0.88
N GLN A 94 -3.69 12.41 -1.97
CA GLN A 94 -3.09 11.09 -1.92
C GLN A 94 -1.95 11.10 -0.90
N ILE A 95 -1.94 10.10 -0.03
CA ILE A 95 -0.85 9.92 0.92
C ILE A 95 0.32 9.33 0.14
N GLU A 96 1.45 10.04 0.16
CA GLU A 96 2.69 9.56 -0.45
C GLU A 96 3.00 8.15 0.10
N GLY A 97 3.36 7.23 -0.79
CA GLY A 97 3.64 5.84 -0.41
C GLY A 97 2.45 5.01 0.08
N ARG A 98 1.19 5.40 -0.20
CA ARG A 98 -0.01 4.56 0.00
C ARG A 98 -0.84 4.47 -1.27
N MET A 99 -0.75 3.32 -1.95
CA MET A 99 -1.29 3.08 -3.29
C MET A 99 -0.97 4.25 -4.23
N GLU A 100 0.24 4.80 -4.09
CA GLU A 100 0.67 5.98 -4.82
C GLU A 100 0.94 5.60 -6.26
N ARG A 101 0.17 6.16 -7.19
CA ARG A 101 0.45 6.00 -8.62
C ARG A 101 1.55 6.96 -9.01
N ILE A 102 2.67 6.41 -9.47
CA ILE A 102 3.76 7.16 -10.05
C ILE A 102 3.53 7.23 -11.56
N ASP A 103 3.35 8.45 -12.05
CA ASP A 103 3.16 8.71 -13.47
C ASP A 103 4.05 9.88 -13.91
N GLU A 104 5.02 9.57 -14.75
CA GLU A 104 5.95 10.50 -15.38
C GLU A 104 5.77 10.51 -16.91
N GLY A 105 4.74 9.84 -17.44
CA GLY A 105 4.46 9.74 -18.89
C GLY A 105 4.79 8.37 -19.51
N GLN A 106 5.21 7.40 -18.70
CA GLN A 106 5.45 6.02 -19.15
C GLN A 106 4.17 5.26 -19.54
N LEU A 107 4.30 4.22 -20.36
CA LEU A 107 3.17 3.41 -20.87
C LEU A 107 2.72 2.26 -19.96
N PHE A 108 3.33 2.12 -18.79
CA PHE A 108 3.00 1.10 -17.79
C PHE A 108 2.57 1.74 -16.47
N ASN A 109 1.95 0.96 -15.60
CA ASN A 109 1.55 1.42 -14.27
C ASN A 109 2.71 1.25 -13.29
N VAL A 110 2.93 2.22 -12.41
CA VAL A 110 3.82 2.08 -11.26
C VAL A 110 3.06 2.46 -10.00
N ILE A 111 2.98 1.53 -9.05
CA ILE A 111 2.33 1.75 -7.75
C ILE A 111 3.36 1.56 -6.63
N VAL A 112 3.43 2.55 -5.74
CA VAL A 112 4.26 2.53 -4.54
C VAL A 112 3.37 2.42 -3.30
N ASP A 113 3.62 1.42 -2.45
CA ASP A 113 2.82 1.20 -1.23
C ASP A 113 3.67 0.71 -0.05
N PHE A 114 3.22 1.01 1.17
CA PHE A 114 3.87 0.63 2.42
C PHE A 114 3.46 -0.75 2.96
N ALA A 115 2.65 -1.51 2.22
CA ALA A 115 2.21 -2.84 2.63
C ALA A 115 3.39 -3.74 3.01
N HIS A 116 3.43 -4.11 4.30
CA HIS A 116 4.44 -4.97 4.91
C HIS A 116 3.79 -6.05 5.80
N THR A 117 2.53 -6.37 5.51
CA THR A 117 1.73 -7.43 6.16
C THR A 117 1.10 -8.32 5.09
N PRO A 118 0.81 -9.61 5.37
CA PRO A 118 0.22 -10.50 4.36
C PRO A 118 -1.09 -9.98 3.76
N ASP A 119 -2.02 -9.51 4.61
CA ASP A 119 -3.31 -8.94 4.17
C ASP A 119 -3.13 -7.65 3.35
N GLY A 120 -2.21 -6.78 3.75
CA GLY A 120 -1.89 -5.57 2.97
C GLY A 120 -1.34 -5.92 1.60
N LEU A 121 -0.36 -6.83 1.53
CA LEU A 121 0.22 -7.32 0.27
C LEU A 121 -0.85 -7.92 -0.65
N GLU A 122 -1.70 -8.81 -0.13
CA GLU A 122 -2.76 -9.45 -0.94
C GLU A 122 -3.71 -8.41 -1.55
N LYS A 123 -4.14 -7.39 -0.79
CA LYS A 123 -4.99 -6.31 -1.29
C LYS A 123 -4.33 -5.48 -2.39
N VAL A 124 -3.03 -5.17 -2.25
CA VAL A 124 -2.29 -4.43 -3.29
C VAL A 124 -2.17 -5.27 -4.55
N PHE A 125 -1.89 -6.57 -4.42
CA PHE A 125 -1.81 -7.48 -5.56
C PHE A 125 -3.15 -7.71 -6.26
N GLU A 126 -4.25 -7.80 -5.52
CA GLU A 126 -5.60 -7.86 -6.08
C GLU A 126 -5.92 -6.62 -6.91
N TYR A 127 -5.64 -5.44 -6.34
CA TYR A 127 -5.81 -4.19 -7.09
C TYR A 127 -4.93 -4.16 -8.35
N ALA A 128 -3.67 -4.57 -8.25
CA ALA A 128 -2.76 -4.63 -9.39
C ALA A 128 -3.31 -5.54 -10.50
N LYS A 129 -3.89 -6.68 -10.13
CA LYS A 129 -4.53 -7.60 -11.06
C LYS A 129 -5.72 -6.96 -11.77
N ASP A 130 -6.54 -6.19 -11.06
CA ASP A 130 -7.71 -5.53 -11.63
C ASP A 130 -7.34 -4.41 -12.63
N ILE A 131 -6.21 -3.73 -12.42
CA ILE A 131 -5.76 -2.63 -13.30
C ILE A 131 -4.82 -3.07 -14.42
N THR A 132 -4.20 -4.25 -14.31
CA THR A 132 -3.28 -4.77 -15.33
C THR A 132 -4.08 -5.36 -16.47
N LYS A 133 -3.77 -4.95 -17.70
CA LYS A 133 -4.49 -5.45 -18.88
C LYS A 133 -4.23 -6.94 -19.06
N GLU A 134 -5.23 -7.66 -19.57
CA GLU A 134 -5.09 -9.09 -19.87
C GLU A 134 -3.90 -9.33 -20.82
N GLY A 135 -3.06 -10.31 -20.49
CA GLY A 135 -1.85 -10.63 -21.25
C GLY A 135 -0.61 -9.80 -20.90
N HIS A 136 -0.70 -8.87 -19.95
CA HIS A 136 0.41 -8.06 -19.44
C HIS A 136 0.87 -8.50 -18.07
N SER A 137 2.09 -8.12 -17.71
CA SER A 137 2.78 -8.66 -16.53
C SER A 137 2.66 -7.78 -15.29
N ILE A 138 2.63 -8.43 -14.13
CA ILE A 138 2.79 -7.80 -12.82
C ILE A 138 4.19 -8.10 -12.29
N ILE A 139 4.96 -7.04 -12.03
CA ILE A 139 6.33 -7.08 -11.52
C ILE A 139 6.33 -6.49 -10.11
N ALA A 140 6.76 -7.26 -9.11
CA ALA A 140 6.79 -6.80 -7.71
C ALA A 140 8.22 -6.65 -7.18
N VAL A 141 8.49 -5.55 -6.48
CA VAL A 141 9.74 -5.26 -5.78
C VAL A 141 9.45 -5.14 -4.30
N PHE A 142 10.00 -6.04 -3.48
CA PHE A 142 9.79 -5.99 -2.04
C PHE A 142 10.85 -6.76 -1.24
N GLY A 143 10.92 -6.45 0.05
CA GLY A 143 11.76 -7.13 1.01
C GLY A 143 10.97 -7.53 2.26
N SER A 144 11.68 -7.75 3.36
CA SER A 144 11.06 -7.85 4.69
C SER A 144 12.00 -7.33 5.76
N ALA A 145 11.42 -6.65 6.75
CA ALA A 145 12.14 -6.20 7.94
C ALA A 145 12.90 -7.35 8.64
N GLY A 146 14.17 -7.10 8.96
CA GLY A 146 14.97 -7.93 9.86
C GLY A 146 14.47 -7.88 11.30
N LYS A 147 14.81 -8.87 12.11
CA LYS A 147 14.55 -9.01 13.57
C LYS A 147 13.09 -8.99 13.99
N ARG A 148 12.15 -9.04 13.06
CA ARG A 148 10.71 -8.95 13.32
C ARG A 148 9.96 -9.95 12.44
N ASP A 149 8.98 -10.62 13.04
CA ASP A 149 7.94 -11.40 12.36
C ASP A 149 8.40 -12.30 11.20
N THR A 150 9.46 -13.10 11.39
CA THR A 150 10.02 -13.97 10.34
C THR A 150 9.01 -14.95 9.74
N LYS A 151 8.00 -15.36 10.52
CA LYS A 151 6.90 -16.24 10.11
C LYS A 151 6.13 -15.76 8.88
N LYS A 152 6.11 -14.45 8.59
CA LYS A 152 5.39 -13.88 7.45
C LYS A 152 6.19 -13.92 6.14
N ARG A 153 7.51 -14.13 6.19
CA ARG A 153 8.41 -14.04 5.03
C ARG A 153 8.03 -15.06 3.95
N LYS A 154 7.88 -16.33 4.32
CA LYS A 154 7.40 -17.37 3.40
C LYS A 154 6.02 -17.02 2.82
N VAL A 155 5.10 -16.54 3.65
CA VAL A 155 3.74 -16.15 3.23
C VAL A 155 3.78 -15.01 2.20
N PHE A 156 4.72 -14.07 2.31
CA PHE A 156 4.89 -13.03 1.28
C PHE A 156 5.24 -13.63 -0.08
N GLY A 157 6.14 -14.61 -0.11
CA GLY A 157 6.48 -15.33 -1.33
C GLY A 157 5.29 -16.09 -1.92
N GLU A 158 4.50 -16.77 -1.07
CA GLU A 158 3.30 -17.51 -1.48
C GLU A 158 2.25 -16.58 -2.10
N ILE A 159 1.98 -15.44 -1.45
CA ILE A 159 1.04 -14.44 -1.95
C ILE A 159 1.57 -13.84 -3.25
N ALA A 160 2.80 -13.34 -3.28
CA ALA A 160 3.36 -12.74 -4.49
C ALA A 160 3.34 -13.70 -5.69
N SER A 161 3.66 -14.98 -5.47
CA SER A 161 3.66 -16.02 -6.52
C SER A 161 2.27 -16.29 -7.11
N LYS A 162 1.18 -15.99 -6.39
CA LYS A 162 -0.21 -16.13 -6.87
C LYS A 162 -0.60 -15.05 -7.87
N TYR A 163 0.01 -13.86 -7.80
CA TYR A 163 -0.43 -12.68 -8.56
C TYR A 163 0.63 -12.14 -9.53
N CYS A 164 1.91 -12.31 -9.24
CA CYS A 164 3.00 -11.70 -10.01
C CYS A 164 3.59 -12.64 -11.06
N ASP A 165 4.03 -12.08 -12.17
CA ASP A 165 4.80 -12.78 -13.21
C ASP A 165 6.31 -12.72 -12.94
N SER A 166 6.76 -11.67 -12.25
CA SER A 166 8.15 -11.44 -11.86
C SER A 166 8.24 -10.85 -10.46
N ILE A 167 9.16 -11.37 -9.65
CA ILE A 167 9.40 -10.93 -8.28
C ILE A 167 10.87 -10.53 -8.12
N ILE A 168 11.13 -9.31 -7.70
CA ILE A 168 12.46 -8.81 -7.36
C ILE A 168 12.51 -8.65 -5.84
N LEU A 169 13.22 -9.56 -5.19
CA LEU A 169 13.49 -9.48 -3.76
C LEU A 169 14.65 -8.52 -3.52
N THR A 170 14.52 -7.70 -2.48
CA THR A 170 15.51 -6.70 -2.12
C THR A 170 15.53 -6.46 -0.61
N GLU A 171 16.39 -5.58 -0.14
CA GLU A 171 16.40 -5.15 1.24
C GLU A 171 15.20 -4.26 1.61
N ASP A 172 14.77 -4.37 2.87
CA ASP A 172 13.77 -3.51 3.49
C ASP A 172 14.00 -3.56 5.00
N ASP A 173 14.76 -2.60 5.53
CA ASP A 173 15.19 -2.57 6.93
C ASP A 173 15.82 -3.90 7.42
N PRO A 174 16.90 -4.41 6.76
CA PRO A 174 17.53 -5.66 7.16
C PRO A 174 18.10 -5.62 8.59
N ARG A 175 18.38 -4.42 9.13
CA ARG A 175 19.07 -4.23 10.41
C ARG A 175 20.41 -4.96 10.34
N ASP A 176 20.69 -5.85 11.28
CA ASP A 176 21.90 -6.70 11.34
C ASP A 176 21.63 -8.15 10.88
N GLU A 177 20.48 -8.43 10.25
CA GLU A 177 20.30 -9.68 9.50
C GLU A 177 20.81 -9.51 8.06
N ASP A 178 21.31 -10.60 7.48
CA ASP A 178 21.71 -10.62 6.07
C ASP A 178 20.45 -10.54 5.18
N ALA A 179 20.38 -9.50 4.35
CA ALA A 179 19.25 -9.26 3.43
C ALA A 179 19.02 -10.43 2.45
N ARG A 180 20.08 -11.15 2.06
CA ARG A 180 20.00 -12.33 1.20
C ARG A 180 19.37 -13.50 1.93
N GLU A 181 19.66 -13.70 3.20
CA GLU A 181 19.02 -14.73 4.01
C GLU A 181 17.52 -14.45 4.19
N ILE A 182 17.16 -13.18 4.46
CA ILE A 182 15.75 -12.75 4.47
C ILE A 182 15.08 -13.05 3.12
N ALA A 183 15.73 -12.71 2.00
CA ALA A 183 15.22 -12.98 0.67
C ALA A 183 15.07 -14.49 0.39
N ASN A 184 16.00 -15.33 0.87
CA ASN A 184 15.91 -16.78 0.76
C ASN A 184 14.68 -17.33 1.51
N GLU A 185 14.40 -16.83 2.72
CA GLU A 185 13.21 -17.21 3.50
C GLU A 185 11.91 -16.81 2.79
N ILE A 186 11.86 -15.64 2.13
CA ILE A 186 10.72 -15.24 1.31
C ILE A 186 10.59 -16.18 0.11
N LYS A 187 11.71 -16.49 -0.54
CA LYS A 187 11.77 -17.36 -1.72
C LYS A 187 11.26 -18.77 -1.47
N GLU A 188 11.31 -19.28 -0.24
CA GLU A 188 10.68 -20.58 0.11
C GLU A 188 9.18 -20.64 -0.18
N GLY A 189 8.51 -19.48 -0.25
CA GLY A 189 7.10 -19.38 -0.63
C GLY A 189 6.87 -19.24 -2.14
N ILE A 190 7.90 -18.89 -2.91
CA ILE A 190 7.82 -18.65 -4.35
C ILE A 190 8.01 -19.98 -5.09
N LYS A 191 7.05 -20.36 -5.95
CA LYS A 191 7.10 -21.63 -6.69
C LYS A 191 7.54 -21.43 -8.14
N ASP A 192 6.59 -21.21 -9.02
CA ASP A 192 6.79 -21.20 -10.47
C ASP A 192 6.87 -19.78 -11.06
N THR A 193 7.11 -18.78 -10.20
CA THR A 193 7.22 -17.37 -10.58
C THR A 193 8.69 -16.98 -10.73
N LYS A 194 9.03 -16.25 -11.80
CA LYS A 194 10.38 -15.72 -12.01
C LYS A 194 10.76 -14.86 -10.81
N ASN A 195 11.92 -15.13 -10.22
CA ASN A 195 12.39 -14.35 -9.09
C ASN A 195 13.90 -14.13 -9.15
N ILE A 196 14.33 -12.95 -8.71
CA ILE A 196 15.73 -12.57 -8.55
C ILE A 196 15.91 -11.82 -7.23
N PHE A 197 17.14 -11.83 -6.71
CA PHE A 197 17.52 -11.01 -5.56
C PHE A 197 18.49 -9.93 -6.00
N ILE A 198 18.16 -8.67 -5.72
CA ILE A 198 19.01 -7.50 -5.90
C ILE A 198 19.06 -6.79 -4.56
N GLU A 199 20.20 -6.87 -3.90
CA GLU A 199 20.36 -6.37 -2.53
C GLU A 199 20.06 -4.88 -2.43
N ASP A 200 20.72 -4.05 -3.25
CA ASP A 200 20.50 -2.61 -3.27
C ASP A 200 19.10 -2.26 -3.79
N ARG A 201 18.28 -1.66 -2.92
CA ARG A 201 16.88 -1.34 -3.22
C ARG A 201 16.70 -0.42 -4.41
N TYR A 202 17.63 0.53 -4.62
CA TYR A 202 17.58 1.43 -5.78
C TYR A 202 17.71 0.63 -7.07
N ASN A 203 18.71 -0.25 -7.15
CA ASN A 203 18.93 -1.10 -8.30
C ASN A 203 17.80 -2.11 -8.53
N ALA A 204 17.17 -2.60 -7.46
CA ALA A 204 15.99 -3.46 -7.57
C ALA A 204 14.80 -2.72 -8.23
N ILE A 205 14.52 -1.49 -7.78
CA ILE A 205 13.48 -0.63 -8.35
C ILE A 205 13.82 -0.28 -9.80
N ARG A 206 15.07 0.14 -10.07
CA ARG A 206 15.56 0.41 -11.43
C ARG A 206 15.34 -0.78 -12.35
N GLN A 207 15.73 -1.98 -11.91
CA GLN A 207 15.60 -3.20 -12.70
C GLN A 207 14.14 -3.52 -13.03
N ALA A 208 13.21 -3.33 -12.09
CA ALA A 208 11.78 -3.51 -12.36
C ALA A 208 11.27 -2.55 -13.42
N ILE A 209 11.60 -1.26 -13.27
CA ILE A 209 11.19 -0.19 -14.19
C ILE A 209 11.74 -0.41 -15.60
N GLU A 210 13.03 -0.76 -15.74
CA GLU A 210 13.64 -1.06 -17.04
C GLU A 210 13.07 -2.33 -17.69
N SER A 211 12.58 -3.28 -16.89
CA SER A 211 12.00 -4.53 -17.39
C SER A 211 10.53 -4.44 -17.78
N ALA A 212 9.84 -3.37 -17.40
CA ALA A 212 8.41 -3.21 -17.62
C ALA A 212 8.10 -2.90 -19.08
N GLY A 213 7.25 -3.72 -19.70
CA GLY A 213 6.66 -3.46 -21.00
C GLY A 213 5.45 -2.53 -20.93
N ALA A 214 5.01 -2.02 -22.07
CA ALA A 214 3.78 -1.22 -22.12
C ALA A 214 2.59 -1.98 -21.54
N TYR A 215 1.79 -1.29 -20.73
CA TYR A 215 0.61 -1.80 -19.99
C TYR A 215 0.88 -2.83 -18.89
N ASP A 216 2.14 -3.14 -18.59
CA ASP A 216 2.50 -3.88 -17.39
C ASP A 216 2.23 -3.05 -16.13
N THR A 217 2.30 -3.69 -14.97
CA THR A 217 2.21 -3.03 -13.66
C THR A 217 3.43 -3.36 -12.81
N VAL A 218 4.13 -2.33 -12.35
CA VAL A 218 5.21 -2.43 -11.37
C VAL A 218 4.70 -2.05 -9.99
N LEU A 219 4.93 -2.91 -9.02
CA LEU A 219 4.61 -2.69 -7.60
C LEU A 219 5.89 -2.56 -6.79
N ILE A 220 6.02 -1.49 -6.03
CA ILE A 220 7.17 -1.26 -5.13
C ILE A 220 6.63 -1.18 -3.71
N LEU A 221 6.91 -2.20 -2.90
CA LEU A 221 6.23 -2.44 -1.65
C LEU A 221 7.19 -2.42 -0.45
N GLY A 222 6.69 -1.93 0.68
CA GLY A 222 7.33 -2.02 2.00
C GLY A 222 7.71 -0.68 2.60
N LYS A 223 8.42 0.19 1.87
CA LYS A 223 8.94 1.47 2.40
C LYS A 223 8.06 2.67 2.03
N GLY A 224 7.42 2.67 0.87
CA GLY A 224 6.52 3.74 0.47
C GLY A 224 7.23 5.10 0.39
N ASP A 225 6.85 6.02 1.28
CA ASP A 225 7.43 7.36 1.41
C ASP A 225 8.54 7.48 2.45
N GLU A 226 8.90 6.39 3.14
CA GLU A 226 9.95 6.44 4.15
C GLU A 226 11.30 6.86 3.54
N VAL A 227 11.89 7.93 4.07
CA VAL A 227 13.18 8.50 3.61
C VAL A 227 14.39 7.95 4.36
N PHE A 228 14.30 6.73 4.85
CA PHE A 228 15.41 6.04 5.50
C PHE A 228 15.29 4.52 5.45
N MET A 229 16.39 3.85 5.77
CA MET A 229 16.40 2.40 5.96
C MET A 229 17.27 2.00 7.16
N TYR A 230 16.87 0.99 7.91
CA TYR A 230 17.67 0.43 8.99
C TYR A 230 18.60 -0.67 8.49
N ARG A 231 19.92 -0.47 8.63
CA ARG A 231 20.97 -1.48 8.43
C ARG A 231 21.71 -1.77 9.73
N GLU A 232 22.86 -2.45 9.66
CA GLU A 232 23.61 -2.97 10.81
C GLU A 232 23.94 -1.87 11.83
N PHE A 233 24.35 -0.69 11.33
CA PHE A 233 24.78 0.43 12.16
C PHE A 233 23.68 1.47 12.43
N GLY A 234 22.42 1.14 12.10
CA GLY A 234 21.26 1.98 12.38
C GLY A 234 20.63 2.58 11.14
N ARG A 235 20.08 3.79 11.30
CA ARG A 235 19.29 4.47 10.27
C ARG A 235 20.21 5.13 9.24
N GLU A 236 20.08 4.73 7.99
CA GLU A 236 20.75 5.32 6.84
C GLU A 236 19.76 6.12 5.99
N PRO A 237 20.22 7.18 5.29
CA PRO A 237 19.37 7.94 4.37
C PRO A 237 18.84 7.05 3.23
N TRP A 238 17.57 7.22 2.90
CA TRP A 238 16.92 6.65 1.72
C TRP A 238 16.11 7.75 1.05
N LEU A 239 15.94 7.67 -0.28
CA LEU A 239 15.23 8.71 -1.02
C LEU A 239 13.69 8.59 -0.90
N GLY A 240 13.20 7.43 -0.46
CA GLY A 240 11.79 7.06 -0.57
C GLY A 240 11.52 6.37 -1.91
N ASP A 241 10.72 5.31 -1.89
CA ASP A 241 10.47 4.47 -3.07
C ASP A 241 9.80 5.28 -4.20
N HIS A 242 8.90 6.21 -3.85
CA HIS A 242 8.25 7.11 -4.79
C HIS A 242 9.26 8.00 -5.54
N ASN A 243 10.24 8.58 -4.85
CA ASN A 243 11.26 9.41 -5.49
C ASN A 243 12.18 8.58 -6.38
N VAL A 244 12.61 7.40 -5.90
CA VAL A 244 13.45 6.49 -6.70
C VAL A 244 12.69 6.02 -7.94
N ALA A 245 11.41 5.71 -7.83
CA ALA A 245 10.58 5.33 -8.96
C ALA A 245 10.50 6.45 -10.00
N ARG A 246 10.20 7.69 -9.58
CA ARG A 246 10.15 8.86 -10.48
C ARG A 246 11.48 9.09 -11.17
N GLU A 247 12.59 9.06 -10.42
CA GLU A 247 13.94 9.22 -10.96
C GLU A 247 14.24 8.13 -12.00
N CYS A 248 13.97 6.87 -11.67
CA CYS A 248 14.25 5.76 -12.56
C CYS A 248 13.41 5.81 -13.84
N ILE A 249 12.13 6.18 -13.75
CA ILE A 249 11.27 6.31 -14.95
C ILE A 249 11.82 7.42 -15.86
N ARG A 250 12.08 8.61 -15.33
CA ARG A 250 12.61 9.73 -16.12
C ARG A 250 13.91 9.34 -16.81
N ARG A 251 14.86 8.82 -16.03
CA ARG A 251 16.22 8.57 -16.50
C ARG A 251 16.36 7.36 -17.42
N TYR A 252 15.67 6.27 -17.13
CA TYR A 252 15.91 4.99 -17.81
C TYR A 252 14.81 4.60 -18.78
N CYS A 253 13.61 5.16 -18.63
CA CYS A 253 12.51 4.93 -19.57
C CYS A 253 12.36 6.10 -20.54
N LEU A 254 12.33 7.36 -20.09
CA LEU A 254 11.99 8.49 -20.96
C LEU A 254 13.19 9.10 -21.70
N ASP A 255 14.30 9.36 -20.99
CA ASP A 255 15.47 10.03 -21.58
C ASP A 255 16.13 9.17 -22.69
N ASN A 256 16.07 7.84 -22.58
CA ASN A 256 16.59 6.91 -23.60
C ASN A 256 15.78 6.88 -24.91
N HIS A 257 14.56 7.44 -24.91
CA HIS A 257 13.72 7.54 -26.11
C HIS A 257 13.97 8.82 -26.92
N GLU A 258 14.58 9.86 -26.34
CA GLU A 258 14.92 11.10 -27.07
C GLU A 258 16.21 10.98 -27.89
N GLU A 259 17.17 10.12 -27.51
CA GLU A 259 18.41 9.92 -28.28
C GLU A 259 18.26 9.00 -29.51
N ASN A 260 17.11 8.35 -29.68
CA ASN A 260 16.84 7.38 -30.77
C ASN A 260 15.79 7.84 -31.80
N ASN A 261 15.37 9.11 -31.77
CA ASN A 261 14.51 9.75 -32.78
C ASN A 261 15.22 10.93 -33.45
#